data_AF-A0A847XBU3-F1
#
_entry.id   AF-A0A847XBU3-F1
#
_cell.length_a   1.000
_cell.length_b   1.000
_cell.length_c   1.000
_cell.angle_alpha   90.00
_cell.angle_beta   90.00
_cell.angle_gamma   90.00
#
_symmetry.space_group_name_H-M   'P 1'
#
loop_
_entity.id
_entity.type
_entity.pdbx_description
1 polymer ?
#
loop_
_entity_poly.entity_id
_entity_poly.type
_entity_poly.pdbx_seq_one_letter_code
_entity_poly.pdbx_strand_id
1 'polypeptide(L)'
;VEEAEYYRVKAISFENPFRMEGSSSTFSIPDKYGKYEIKGTEAILNLNILNSVGSGLSYSGEDMIINPHGILGPFYPQSNVPIIISAYNKEDTLINSTLPMISFYDNITTIKVDNRQLTEGENLILHRKYDEAVSYYEELLKEDSTHEEALTYLSRLYTKGWRKNTQDFDKGTEFSFRLYNLTGNRYILENLLSFMDMDNREKYLEVGERIFELIPDENLNKELLWEKGKYYAIKGDFNKARKYYEKLGEYYVNPDIIYIDIYNEEFDKALDKLKDDNFKFWSISKRNLTIGIEGLKGLDKDSKEWLEFKEFLSKEIKREIYEYNFNKVYKNIKNPSIKLILKEIGMDNHWLN
;
A
#
# COMPACT_ATOMS: atom_id res chain seq x y z
N VAL A 1 8.17 2.16 31.08
CA VAL A 1 6.80 2.47 31.55
C VAL A 1 6.34 1.26 32.35
N GLU A 2 5.93 1.46 33.61
CA GLU A 2 5.39 0.37 34.44
C GLU A 2 4.15 -0.22 33.75
N GLU A 3 3.95 -1.53 33.81
CA GLU A 3 2.83 -2.27 33.16
C GLU A 3 2.84 -2.32 31.61
N ALA A 4 3.84 -1.75 30.94
CA ALA A 4 3.95 -1.86 29.47
C ALA A 4 4.34 -3.28 29.05
N GLU A 5 3.48 -3.92 28.25
CA GLU A 5 3.72 -5.23 27.64
C GLU A 5 4.54 -5.09 26.34
N TYR A 6 4.26 -4.06 25.56
CA TYR A 6 4.99 -3.76 24.33
C TYR A 6 4.97 -2.26 23.99
N TYR A 7 5.85 -1.89 23.06
CA TYR A 7 5.97 -0.56 22.50
C TYR A 7 5.74 -0.59 21.00
N ARG A 8 5.16 0.47 20.45
CA ARG A 8 5.15 0.75 19.01
C ARG A 8 5.92 2.03 18.75
N VAL A 9 6.75 2.02 17.72
CA VAL A 9 7.57 3.16 17.33
C VAL A 9 7.09 3.69 15.99
N LYS A 10 6.92 5.00 15.91
CA LYS A 10 6.64 5.71 14.65
C LYS A 10 7.80 6.65 14.35
N ALA A 11 8.11 6.83 13.08
CA ALA A 11 9.06 7.81 12.59
C ALA A 11 8.31 8.93 11.86
N ILE A 12 8.93 10.10 11.80
CA ILE A 12 8.44 11.25 11.05
C ILE A 12 9.46 11.59 9.96
N SER A 13 9.03 11.52 8.70
CA SER A 13 9.82 11.99 7.56
C SER A 13 9.38 13.40 7.20
N PHE A 14 10.33 14.31 7.02
CA PHE A 14 10.09 15.68 6.55
C PHE A 14 10.59 15.85 5.13
N GLU A 15 9.95 16.72 4.37
CA GLU A 15 10.42 17.14 3.05
C GLU A 15 11.86 17.65 3.09
N ASN A 16 12.21 18.40 4.14
CA ASN A 16 13.59 18.75 4.48
C ASN A 16 13.95 18.19 5.87
N PRO A 17 14.65 17.05 5.96
CA PRO A 17 14.96 16.41 7.25
C PRO A 17 16.14 17.07 7.96
N PHE A 18 16.94 17.89 7.28
CA PHE A 18 18.04 18.60 7.90
C PHE A 18 17.53 19.68 8.85
N ARG A 19 16.43 20.34 8.45
CA ARG A 19 15.77 21.39 9.22
C ARG A 19 14.47 20.94 9.89
N MET A 20 13.99 19.73 9.58
CA MET A 20 12.68 19.22 10.00
C MET A 20 11.54 20.18 9.57
N GLU A 21 11.58 20.61 8.30
CA GLU A 21 10.66 21.60 7.72
C GLU A 21 9.88 21.03 6.52
N GLY A 22 8.79 21.70 6.17
CA GLY A 22 7.95 21.38 5.01
C GLY A 22 6.88 20.34 5.31
N SER A 23 6.41 19.67 4.26
CA SER A 23 5.47 18.56 4.42
C SER A 23 6.08 17.42 5.23
N SER A 24 5.29 16.72 6.05
CA SER A 24 5.76 15.57 6.82
C SER A 24 4.79 14.41 6.79
N SER A 25 5.32 13.20 6.97
CA SER A 25 4.54 11.96 7.08
C SER A 25 4.98 11.18 8.31
N THR A 26 4.01 10.66 9.05
CA THR A 26 4.26 9.77 10.19
C THR A 26 3.96 8.33 9.79
N PHE A 27 4.90 7.43 10.01
CA PHE A 27 4.78 6.02 9.64
C PHE A 27 5.32 5.13 10.76
N SER A 28 4.77 3.93 10.91
CA SER A 28 5.27 2.96 11.89
C SER A 28 6.61 2.38 11.42
N ILE A 29 7.54 2.14 12.34
CA ILE A 29 8.80 1.47 12.03
C ILE A 29 8.93 0.14 12.79
N PRO A 30 9.36 -0.94 12.13
CA PRO A 30 9.56 -2.22 12.79
C PRO A 30 10.97 -2.36 13.38
N ASP A 31 11.16 -3.39 14.21
CA ASP A 31 12.47 -3.87 14.64
C ASP A 31 13.28 -4.53 13.50
N LYS A 32 14.49 -5.02 13.81
CA LYS A 32 15.37 -5.72 12.86
C LYS A 32 14.77 -6.99 12.23
N TYR A 33 13.67 -7.51 12.75
CA TYR A 33 12.97 -8.68 12.24
C TYR A 33 11.66 -8.33 11.53
N GLY A 34 11.33 -7.04 11.37
CA GLY A 34 10.08 -6.61 10.76
C GLY A 34 8.88 -6.60 11.72
N LYS A 35 9.09 -6.73 13.03
CA LYS A 35 8.01 -6.70 14.04
C LYS A 35 7.75 -5.28 14.52
N TYR A 36 6.48 -4.88 14.55
CA TYR A 36 6.06 -3.55 15.00
C TYR A 36 5.79 -3.48 16.51
N GLU A 37 5.60 -4.62 17.16
CA GLU A 37 5.42 -4.72 18.61
C GLU A 37 6.73 -5.10 19.25
N ILE A 38 7.36 -4.11 19.89
CA ILE A 38 8.68 -4.24 20.50
C ILE A 38 8.50 -4.55 21.98
N LYS A 39 8.99 -5.72 22.41
CA LYS A 39 8.97 -6.14 23.81
C LYS A 39 10.28 -5.79 24.50
N GLY A 40 10.20 -5.48 25.80
CA GLY A 40 11.36 -5.08 26.61
C GLY A 40 11.68 -3.59 26.49
N THR A 41 12.90 -3.22 26.87
CA THR A 41 13.36 -1.82 26.94
C THR A 41 14.39 -1.45 25.88
N GLU A 42 14.77 -2.39 25.01
CA GLU A 42 15.78 -2.21 23.97
C GLU A 42 15.30 -2.77 22.64
N ALA A 43 15.68 -2.10 21.54
CA ALA A 43 15.38 -2.54 20.19
C ALA A 43 16.57 -2.30 19.27
N ILE A 44 16.80 -3.25 18.37
CA ILE A 44 17.77 -3.09 17.27
C ILE A 44 16.96 -2.86 16.00
N LEU A 45 17.32 -1.83 15.25
CA LEU A 45 16.70 -1.48 13.98
C LEU A 45 17.61 -1.87 12.81
N ASN A 46 17.03 -2.21 11.66
CA ASN A 46 17.77 -2.55 10.45
C ASN A 46 17.48 -1.52 9.36
N LEU A 47 18.50 -0.74 8.95
CA LEU A 47 18.34 0.33 7.95
C LEU A 47 17.79 -0.16 6.61
N ASN A 48 18.13 -1.38 6.17
CA ASN A 48 17.61 -1.93 4.91
C ASN A 48 16.10 -2.18 5.01
N ILE A 49 15.64 -2.65 6.17
CA ILE A 49 14.20 -2.80 6.44
C ILE A 49 13.57 -1.40 6.52
N LEU A 50 14.11 -0.50 7.34
CA LEU A 50 13.55 0.83 7.55
C LEU A 50 13.44 1.66 6.27
N ASN A 51 14.44 1.60 5.39
CA ASN A 51 14.44 2.30 4.09
C ASN A 51 13.60 1.58 3.02
N SER A 52 13.09 0.38 3.30
CA SER A 52 12.16 -0.34 2.43
C SER A 52 10.69 -0.16 2.87
N VAL A 53 10.46 0.19 4.14
CA VAL A 53 9.12 0.52 4.65
C VAL A 53 8.73 1.88 4.07
N GLY A 54 7.61 1.93 3.36
CA GLY A 54 7.19 3.11 2.61
C GLY A 54 7.13 4.38 3.48
N SER A 55 8.03 5.32 3.21
CA SER A 55 7.87 6.71 3.62
C SER A 55 6.96 7.41 2.62
N GLY A 56 6.11 8.34 3.09
CA GLY A 56 5.20 9.08 2.21
C GLY A 56 5.93 9.67 1.00
N LEU A 57 5.31 9.58 -0.18
CA LEU A 57 5.83 10.20 -1.39
C LEU A 57 5.28 11.62 -1.52
N SER A 58 6.17 12.54 -1.87
CA SER A 58 5.79 13.89 -2.26
C SER A 58 6.43 14.24 -3.59
N TYR A 59 5.68 15.01 -4.38
CA TYR A 59 6.08 15.52 -5.68
C TYR A 59 6.01 17.03 -5.66
N SER A 60 6.94 17.70 -6.34
CA SER A 60 7.02 19.16 -6.40
C SER A 60 6.95 19.67 -7.83
N GLY A 61 6.23 20.79 -8.03
CA GLY A 61 6.14 21.49 -9.32
C GLY A 61 5.27 20.76 -10.37
N GLU A 62 5.05 21.41 -11.51
CA GLU A 62 4.27 20.85 -12.63
C GLU A 62 4.93 19.60 -13.24
N ASP A 63 6.25 19.51 -13.15
CA ASP A 63 7.04 18.37 -13.61
C ASP A 63 6.92 17.13 -12.69
N MET A 64 6.20 17.25 -11.56
CA MET A 64 6.00 16.18 -10.59
C MET A 64 7.32 15.54 -10.16
N ILE A 65 8.30 16.38 -9.76
CA ILE A 65 9.62 15.91 -9.35
C ILE A 65 9.51 15.25 -7.97
N ILE A 66 9.92 13.98 -7.86
CA ILE A 66 9.88 13.24 -6.60
C ILE A 66 10.82 13.87 -5.56
N ASN A 67 10.44 13.84 -4.28
CA ASN A 67 11.36 14.16 -3.19
C ASN A 67 12.45 13.07 -3.09
N PRO A 68 13.73 13.44 -2.84
CA PRO A 68 14.83 12.48 -2.68
C PRO A 68 14.52 11.33 -1.70
N HIS A 69 13.76 11.55 -0.63
CA HIS A 69 13.41 10.52 0.35
C HIS A 69 12.55 9.41 -0.24
N GLY A 70 11.75 9.71 -1.26
CA GLY A 70 11.00 8.71 -2.00
C GLY A 70 11.91 7.68 -2.70
N ILE A 71 13.17 8.04 -2.95
CA ILE A 71 14.19 7.19 -3.57
C ILE A 71 15.20 6.68 -2.53
N LEU A 72 15.75 7.53 -1.67
CA LEU A 72 16.73 7.16 -0.65
C LEU A 72 16.14 6.29 0.48
N GLY A 73 14.87 6.51 0.80
CA GLY A 73 14.29 6.16 2.09
C GLY A 73 14.51 7.27 3.12
N PRO A 74 13.85 7.21 4.29
CA PRO A 74 13.91 8.26 5.30
C PRO A 74 15.21 8.25 6.13
N PHE A 75 15.91 7.11 6.22
CA PHE A 75 17.12 6.94 7.03
C PHE A 75 18.37 6.88 6.16
N TYR A 76 18.90 8.03 5.78
CA TYR A 76 20.16 8.16 5.05
C TYR A 76 21.13 9.06 5.84
N PRO A 77 22.45 9.04 5.53
CA PRO A 77 23.41 9.84 6.27
C PRO A 77 23.00 11.30 6.33
N GLN A 78 23.18 11.91 7.50
CA GLN A 78 22.81 13.31 7.80
C GLN A 78 21.30 13.60 7.89
N SER A 79 20.40 12.63 7.68
CA SER A 79 18.97 12.83 7.95
C SER A 79 18.69 12.84 9.46
N ASN A 80 17.84 13.77 9.91
CA ASN A 80 17.27 13.73 11.26
C ASN A 80 15.86 13.14 11.15
N VAL A 81 15.64 11.98 11.78
CA VAL A 81 14.33 11.31 11.77
C VAL A 81 13.78 11.26 13.18
N PRO A 82 12.86 12.17 13.55
CA PRO A 82 12.13 12.10 14.80
C PRO A 82 11.40 10.78 15.01
N ILE A 83 11.39 10.29 16.24
CA ILE A 83 10.63 9.10 16.62
C ILE A 83 9.62 9.38 17.74
N ILE A 84 8.46 8.75 17.61
CA ILE A 84 7.40 8.71 18.60
C ILE A 84 7.35 7.29 19.16
N ILE A 85 7.35 7.15 20.48
CA ILE A 85 7.27 5.86 21.17
C ILE A 85 5.96 5.85 21.96
N SER A 86 5.16 4.81 21.73
CA SER A 86 3.90 4.58 22.43
C SER A 86 3.96 3.24 23.16
N ALA A 87 3.61 3.24 24.45
CA ALA A 87 3.60 2.07 25.33
C ALA A 87 2.17 1.53 25.48
N TYR A 88 1.99 0.23 25.37
CA TYR A 88 0.70 -0.44 25.43
C TYR A 88 0.71 -1.54 26.51
N ASN A 89 -0.43 -1.76 27.16
CA ASN A 89 -0.63 -2.89 28.06
C ASN A 89 -1.05 -4.15 27.27
N LYS A 90 -1.31 -5.25 27.99
CA LYS A 90 -1.73 -6.54 27.39
C LYS A 90 -3.12 -6.50 26.75
N GLU A 91 -3.95 -5.52 27.10
CA GLU A 91 -5.28 -5.27 26.50
C GLU A 91 -5.23 -4.24 25.35
N ASP A 92 -4.05 -4.00 24.75
CA ASP A 92 -3.84 -3.02 23.66
C ASP A 92 -4.24 -1.57 24.01
N THR A 93 -4.35 -1.27 25.31
CA THR A 93 -4.64 0.08 25.78
C THR A 93 -3.36 0.89 25.83
N LEU A 94 -3.38 2.08 25.23
CA LEU A 94 -2.27 3.03 25.28
C LEU A 94 -2.08 3.52 26.71
N ILE A 95 -0.93 3.21 27.31
CA ILE A 95 -0.55 3.63 28.67
C ILE A 95 0.12 5.00 28.64
N ASN A 96 1.03 5.21 27.69
CA ASN A 96 1.83 6.43 27.58
C ASN A 96 2.34 6.62 26.15
N SER A 97 2.65 7.86 25.77
CA SER A 97 3.20 8.18 24.45
C SER A 97 4.05 9.44 24.48
N THR A 98 5.12 9.48 23.69
CA THR A 98 5.85 10.72 23.40
C THR A 98 5.17 11.57 22.32
N LEU A 99 4.02 11.15 21.78
CA LEU A 99 3.29 11.87 20.73
C LEU A 99 3.05 13.37 21.05
N PRO A 100 2.70 13.78 22.29
CA PRO A 100 2.53 15.21 22.59
C PRO A 100 3.78 16.07 22.37
N MET A 101 4.97 15.46 22.33
CA MET A 101 6.24 16.18 22.13
C MET A 101 6.43 16.64 20.67
N ILE A 102 5.62 16.17 19.71
CA ILE A 102 5.73 16.62 18.31
C ILE A 102 5.48 18.11 18.12
N SER A 103 4.83 18.78 19.08
CA SER A 103 4.67 20.24 19.07
C SER A 103 6.00 20.99 19.29
N PHE A 104 7.06 20.28 19.70
CA PHE A 104 8.40 20.80 19.92
C PHE A 104 9.44 19.84 19.31
N TYR A 105 9.58 19.83 17.99
CA TYR A 105 10.50 18.92 17.29
C TYR A 105 11.96 19.00 17.77
N ASP A 106 12.40 20.12 18.32
CA ASP A 106 13.75 20.24 18.92
C ASP A 106 13.95 19.35 20.16
N ASN A 107 12.86 18.93 20.80
CA ASN A 107 12.89 18.15 22.04
C ASN A 107 12.59 16.65 21.82
N ILE A 108 12.29 16.23 20.59
CA ILE A 108 11.98 14.84 20.29
C ILE A 108 13.26 14.04 20.04
N THR A 109 13.28 12.78 20.46
CA THR A 109 14.38 11.87 20.11
C THR A 109 14.45 11.70 18.60
N THR A 110 15.65 11.81 18.04
CA THR A 110 15.93 11.65 16.61
C THR A 110 16.85 10.47 16.38
N ILE A 111 16.59 9.70 15.32
CA ILE A 111 17.54 8.74 14.77
C ILE A 111 18.40 9.47 13.74
N LYS A 112 19.72 9.29 13.83
CA LYS A 112 20.71 9.79 12.88
C LYS A 112 21.56 8.63 12.36
N VAL A 113 21.87 8.67 11.08
CA VAL A 113 22.75 7.68 10.43
C VAL A 113 24.14 8.27 10.34
N ASP A 114 24.94 8.08 11.38
CA ASP A 114 26.28 8.68 11.50
C ASP A 114 27.43 7.68 11.27
N ASN A 115 27.09 6.41 10.99
CA ASN A 115 28.07 5.33 10.81
C ASN A 115 28.61 5.20 9.38
N ARG A 116 28.14 6.04 8.44
CA ARG A 116 28.64 6.11 7.06
C ARG A 116 28.40 7.49 6.45
N GLN A 117 29.03 7.76 5.31
CA GLN A 117 28.78 8.96 4.50
C GLN A 117 27.85 8.64 3.33
N LEU A 118 27.32 9.70 2.70
CA LEU A 118 26.61 9.57 1.43
C LEU A 118 27.58 9.07 0.35
N THR A 119 27.12 8.14 -0.48
CA THR A 119 27.81 7.78 -1.71
C THR A 119 27.62 8.88 -2.77
N GLU A 120 28.38 8.80 -3.87
CA GLU A 120 28.25 9.75 -4.96
C GLU A 120 26.84 9.73 -5.56
N GLY A 121 26.29 8.54 -5.84
CA GLY A 121 24.94 8.39 -6.36
C GLY A 121 23.85 8.86 -5.39
N GLU A 122 24.00 8.59 -4.08
CA GLU A 122 23.07 9.12 -3.07
C GLU A 122 23.12 10.65 -3.01
N ASN A 123 24.31 11.24 -3.14
CA ASN A 123 24.49 12.69 -3.17
C ASN A 123 23.83 13.32 -4.41
N LEU A 124 23.91 12.66 -5.57
CA LEU A 124 23.19 13.08 -6.79
C LEU A 124 21.67 13.06 -6.56
N ILE A 125 21.14 11.98 -5.97
CA ILE A 125 19.71 11.85 -5.63
C ILE A 125 19.29 12.96 -4.65
N LEU A 126 20.05 13.19 -3.58
CA LEU A 126 19.75 14.21 -2.57
C LEU A 126 19.63 15.61 -3.17
N HIS A 127 20.47 15.92 -4.15
CA HIS A 127 20.46 17.19 -4.88
C HIS A 127 19.53 17.20 -6.09
N ARG A 128 18.64 16.19 -6.22
CA ARG A 128 17.65 16.04 -7.31
C ARG A 128 18.26 15.98 -8.71
N LYS A 129 19.53 15.57 -8.81
CA LYS A 129 20.25 15.32 -10.07
C LYS A 129 19.96 13.92 -10.57
N TYR A 130 18.69 13.61 -10.78
CA TYR A 130 18.24 12.24 -11.00
C TYR A 130 18.76 11.62 -12.30
N ASP A 131 18.84 12.39 -13.38
CA ASP A 131 19.37 11.88 -14.66
C ASP A 131 20.86 11.53 -14.54
N GLU A 132 21.63 12.32 -13.80
CA GLU A 132 23.04 12.03 -13.46
C GLU A 132 23.12 10.77 -12.57
N ALA A 133 22.24 10.65 -11.57
CA ALA A 133 22.20 9.47 -10.68
C ALA A 133 21.85 8.18 -11.43
N VAL A 134 20.86 8.21 -12.33
CA VAL A 134 20.51 7.06 -13.18
C VAL A 134 21.70 6.65 -14.03
N SER A 135 22.34 7.61 -14.72
CA SER A 135 23.51 7.34 -15.55
C SER A 135 24.65 6.74 -14.73
N TYR A 136 24.93 7.31 -13.55
CA TYR A 136 25.94 6.81 -12.62
C TYR A 136 25.70 5.34 -12.24
N TYR A 137 24.49 5.01 -11.79
CA TYR A 137 24.18 3.63 -11.38
C TYR A 137 24.10 2.64 -12.56
N GLU A 138 23.66 3.08 -13.75
CA GLU A 138 23.68 2.22 -14.94
C GLU A 138 25.11 1.87 -15.36
N GLU A 139 26.06 2.82 -15.29
CA GLU A 139 27.48 2.52 -15.53
C GLU A 139 28.05 1.54 -14.50
N LEU A 140 27.72 1.71 -13.20
CA LEU A 140 28.14 0.76 -12.17
C LEU A 140 27.65 -0.67 -12.46
N LEU A 141 26.44 -0.84 -13.00
CA LEU A 141 25.92 -2.15 -13.37
C LEU A 141 26.55 -2.75 -14.63
N LYS A 142 27.20 -1.95 -15.48
CA LYS A 142 27.98 -2.46 -16.62
C LYS A 142 29.30 -3.08 -16.12
N GLU A 143 29.90 -2.50 -15.09
CA GLU A 143 31.12 -3.00 -14.46
C GLU A 143 30.85 -4.18 -13.53
N ASP A 144 29.83 -4.05 -12.67
CA ASP A 144 29.37 -5.08 -11.74
C ASP A 144 27.85 -5.22 -11.79
N SER A 145 27.40 -6.24 -12.54
CA SER A 145 25.97 -6.56 -12.67
C SER A 145 25.26 -6.92 -11.36
N THR A 146 26.00 -7.15 -10.27
CA THR A 146 25.47 -7.48 -8.95
C THR A 146 25.64 -6.36 -7.93
N HIS A 147 26.02 -5.16 -8.36
CA HIS A 147 26.21 -4.01 -7.46
C HIS A 147 24.91 -3.65 -6.73
N GLU A 148 24.82 -4.02 -5.45
CA GLU A 148 23.58 -3.99 -4.64
C GLU A 148 22.97 -2.58 -4.56
N GLU A 149 23.80 -1.56 -4.35
CA GLU A 149 23.35 -0.17 -4.25
C GLU A 149 22.75 0.34 -5.57
N ALA A 150 23.40 0.05 -6.71
CA ALA A 150 22.91 0.45 -8.02
C ALA A 150 21.58 -0.25 -8.34
N LEU A 151 21.46 -1.56 -8.07
CA LEU A 151 20.20 -2.28 -8.18
C LEU A 151 19.11 -1.69 -7.25
N THR A 152 19.47 -1.29 -6.04
CA THR A 152 18.55 -0.67 -5.06
C THR A 152 18.00 0.66 -5.58
N TYR A 153 18.84 1.55 -6.09
CA TYR A 153 18.37 2.86 -6.52
C TYR A 153 17.74 2.83 -7.91
N LEU A 154 18.25 2.04 -8.85
CA LEU A 154 17.64 1.92 -10.18
C LEU A 154 16.27 1.23 -10.12
N SER A 155 16.09 0.19 -9.29
CA SER A 155 14.75 -0.38 -9.09
C SER A 155 13.76 0.67 -8.61
N ARG A 156 14.11 1.48 -7.61
CA ARG A 156 13.25 2.56 -7.10
C ARG A 156 13.01 3.67 -8.11
N LEU A 157 14.05 4.15 -8.78
CA LEU A 157 13.98 5.24 -9.75
C LEU A 157 13.09 4.86 -10.95
N TYR A 158 13.25 3.65 -11.49
CA TYR A 158 12.45 3.20 -12.63
C TYR A 158 11.05 2.77 -12.23
N THR A 159 10.85 2.15 -11.06
CA THR A 159 9.51 1.79 -10.57
C THR A 159 8.69 3.01 -10.17
N LYS A 160 9.27 4.06 -9.58
CA LYS A 160 8.51 5.23 -9.11
C LYS A 160 8.50 6.41 -10.10
N GLY A 161 9.50 6.46 -10.99
CA GLY A 161 9.84 7.67 -11.73
C GLY A 161 10.43 8.76 -10.82
N TRP A 162 11.26 9.63 -11.38
CA TRP A 162 11.81 10.78 -10.67
C TRP A 162 11.17 12.11 -11.08
N ARG A 163 10.46 12.12 -12.20
CA ARG A 163 9.57 13.18 -12.70
C ARG A 163 8.51 12.57 -13.60
N LYS A 164 7.55 13.39 -14.04
CA LYS A 164 6.51 12.97 -14.99
C LYS A 164 7.11 12.23 -16.19
N ASN A 165 6.52 11.08 -16.55
CA ASN A 165 6.89 10.24 -17.69
C ASN A 165 8.32 9.64 -17.66
N THR A 166 8.96 9.50 -16.49
CA THR A 166 10.27 8.81 -16.37
C THR A 166 10.19 7.41 -15.76
N GLN A 167 9.00 6.99 -15.38
CA GLN A 167 8.75 5.63 -14.92
C GLN A 167 8.96 4.64 -16.07
N ASP A 168 9.66 3.55 -15.79
CA ASP A 168 9.91 2.44 -16.71
C ASP A 168 9.73 1.15 -15.91
N PHE A 169 8.52 0.59 -15.95
CA PHE A 169 8.22 -0.60 -15.16
C PHE A 169 8.96 -1.84 -15.61
N ASP A 170 9.37 -1.94 -16.88
CA ASP A 170 10.11 -3.10 -17.35
C ASP A 170 11.51 -3.12 -16.72
N LYS A 171 12.23 -1.98 -16.77
CA LYS A 171 13.51 -1.82 -16.05
C LYS A 171 13.34 -1.94 -14.54
N GLY A 172 12.33 -1.28 -13.97
CA GLY A 172 12.04 -1.35 -12.54
C GLY A 172 11.80 -2.78 -12.06
N THR A 173 11.05 -3.56 -12.84
CA THR A 173 10.79 -4.99 -12.60
C THR A 173 12.07 -5.81 -12.70
N GLU A 174 12.87 -5.61 -13.75
CA GLU A 174 14.13 -6.33 -13.95
C GLU A 174 15.08 -6.13 -12.76
N PHE A 175 15.35 -4.88 -12.38
CA PHE A 175 16.26 -4.56 -11.28
C PHE A 175 15.71 -5.02 -9.93
N SER A 176 14.40 -4.93 -9.70
CA SER A 176 13.77 -5.42 -8.47
C SER A 176 13.95 -6.93 -8.30
N PHE A 177 13.75 -7.73 -9.36
CA PHE A 177 13.96 -9.17 -9.28
C PHE A 177 15.44 -9.54 -9.15
N ARG A 178 16.36 -8.81 -9.82
CA ARG A 178 17.80 -9.01 -9.65
C ARG A 178 18.22 -8.74 -8.19
N LEU A 179 17.74 -7.64 -7.61
CA LEU A 179 18.02 -7.31 -6.21
C LEU A 179 17.40 -8.31 -5.24
N TYR A 180 16.17 -8.78 -5.51
CA TYR A 180 15.54 -9.82 -4.70
C TYR A 180 16.35 -11.13 -4.75
N ASN A 181 16.79 -11.56 -5.94
CA ASN A 181 17.61 -12.77 -6.08
C ASN A 181 18.96 -12.65 -5.34
N LEU A 182 19.52 -11.44 -5.24
CA LEU A 182 20.76 -11.18 -4.51
C LEU A 182 20.56 -11.17 -2.99
N THR A 183 19.48 -10.57 -2.50
CA THR A 183 19.31 -10.24 -1.08
C THR A 183 18.29 -11.11 -0.33
N GLY A 184 17.39 -11.77 -1.06
CA GLY A 184 16.20 -12.44 -0.50
C GLY A 184 15.19 -11.49 0.14
N ASN A 185 15.35 -10.16 -0.01
CA ASN A 185 14.52 -9.19 0.68
C ASN A 185 13.17 -9.00 -0.03
N ARG A 186 12.12 -9.65 0.48
CA ARG A 186 10.75 -9.57 -0.07
C ARG A 186 10.16 -8.16 -0.15
N TYR A 187 10.61 -7.22 0.70
CA TYR A 187 10.10 -5.84 0.68
C TYR A 187 10.40 -5.13 -0.65
N ILE A 188 11.40 -5.59 -1.41
CA ILE A 188 11.68 -5.11 -2.76
C ILE A 188 10.50 -5.43 -3.70
N LEU A 189 10.02 -6.67 -3.67
CA LEU A 189 8.91 -7.14 -4.52
C LEU A 189 7.57 -6.53 -4.09
N GLU A 190 7.38 -6.34 -2.79
CA GLU A 190 6.23 -5.60 -2.25
C GLU A 190 6.20 -4.15 -2.76
N ASN A 191 7.33 -3.44 -2.70
CA ASN A 191 7.43 -2.09 -3.25
C ASN A 191 7.13 -2.09 -4.76
N LEU A 192 7.67 -3.05 -5.53
CA LEU A 192 7.41 -3.15 -6.96
C LEU A 192 5.90 -3.24 -7.26
N LEU A 193 5.17 -4.13 -6.58
CA LEU A 193 3.72 -4.28 -6.77
C LEU A 193 2.95 -3.03 -6.35
N SER A 194 3.30 -2.42 -5.23
CA SER A 194 2.58 -1.25 -4.70
C SER A 194 2.58 -0.04 -5.64
N PHE A 195 3.59 0.06 -6.50
CA PHE A 195 3.73 1.14 -7.46
C PHE A 195 3.26 0.77 -8.86
N MET A 196 2.95 -0.50 -9.12
CA MET A 196 2.56 -0.94 -10.46
C MET A 196 1.21 -0.37 -10.85
N ASP A 197 1.18 0.30 -12.00
CA ASP A 197 -0.05 0.82 -12.57
C ASP A 197 -0.95 -0.34 -13.00
N MET A 198 -2.19 -0.33 -12.51
CA MET A 198 -3.20 -1.34 -12.84
C MET A 198 -3.81 -1.12 -14.23
N ASP A 199 -3.59 0.03 -14.87
CA ASP A 199 -4.04 0.27 -16.24
C ASP A 199 -3.39 -0.72 -17.23
N ASN A 200 -2.17 -1.22 -16.92
CA ASN A 200 -1.55 -2.34 -17.63
C ASN A 200 -1.75 -3.67 -16.91
N ARG A 201 -2.99 -4.17 -16.93
CA ARG A 201 -3.39 -5.42 -16.24
C ARG A 201 -2.58 -6.65 -16.63
N GLU A 202 -2.21 -6.78 -17.90
CA GLU A 202 -1.43 -7.94 -18.37
C GLU A 202 -0.08 -8.00 -17.66
N LYS A 203 0.62 -6.85 -17.61
CA LYS A 203 1.90 -6.75 -16.90
C LYS A 203 1.75 -6.99 -15.39
N TYR A 204 0.69 -6.43 -14.79
CA TYR A 204 0.40 -6.66 -13.37
C TYR A 204 0.20 -8.14 -13.05
N LEU A 205 -0.55 -8.87 -13.89
CA LEU A 205 -0.77 -10.30 -13.72
C LEU A 205 0.53 -11.11 -13.91
N GLU A 206 1.34 -10.79 -14.92
CA GLU A 206 2.63 -11.44 -15.17
C GLU A 206 3.56 -11.30 -13.95
N VAL A 207 3.74 -10.07 -13.46
CA VAL A 207 4.63 -9.77 -12.33
C VAL A 207 4.07 -10.33 -11.02
N GLY A 208 2.76 -10.19 -10.80
CA GLY A 208 2.08 -10.75 -9.64
C GLY A 208 2.23 -12.27 -9.56
N GLU A 209 2.03 -12.99 -10.66
CA GLU A 209 2.22 -14.45 -10.72
C GLU A 209 3.63 -14.84 -10.29
N ARG A 210 4.65 -14.20 -10.88
CA ARG A 210 6.05 -14.45 -10.54
C ARG A 210 6.38 -14.16 -9.07
N ILE A 211 5.84 -13.08 -8.49
CA ILE A 211 6.08 -12.75 -7.08
C ILE A 211 5.41 -13.77 -6.15
N PHE A 212 4.17 -14.15 -6.45
CA PHE A 212 3.42 -15.08 -5.60
C PHE A 212 3.82 -16.55 -5.74
N GLU A 213 4.60 -16.90 -6.77
CA GLU A 213 5.34 -18.16 -6.86
C GLU A 213 6.61 -18.15 -5.99
N LEU A 214 7.30 -17.01 -5.90
CA LEU A 214 8.53 -16.86 -5.12
C LEU A 214 8.28 -16.75 -3.61
N ILE A 215 7.17 -16.12 -3.21
CA ILE A 215 6.84 -15.89 -1.81
C ILE A 215 5.68 -16.81 -1.40
N PRO A 216 5.93 -17.83 -0.55
CA PRO A 216 4.88 -18.75 -0.13
C PRO A 216 3.86 -18.04 0.77
N ASP A 217 2.63 -18.59 0.80
CA ASP A 217 1.47 -18.03 1.53
C ASP A 217 1.75 -17.70 3.01
N GLU A 218 2.56 -18.53 3.67
CA GLU A 218 2.96 -18.41 5.07
C GLU A 218 3.85 -17.19 5.36
N ASN A 219 4.48 -16.64 4.32
CA ASN A 219 5.40 -15.51 4.41
C ASN A 219 4.79 -14.19 3.89
N LEU A 220 3.51 -14.17 3.52
CA LEU A 220 2.82 -12.96 3.09
C LEU A 220 2.49 -12.08 4.30
N ASN A 221 2.94 -10.83 4.27
CA ASN A 221 2.44 -9.79 5.18
C ASN A 221 1.09 -9.24 4.70
N LYS A 222 0.52 -8.28 5.43
CA LYS A 222 -0.79 -7.69 5.12
C LYS A 222 -0.81 -7.04 3.74
N GLU A 223 0.25 -6.33 3.39
CA GLU A 223 0.41 -5.66 2.10
C GLU A 223 0.41 -6.67 0.95
N LEU A 224 1.21 -7.75 1.04
CA LEU A 224 1.22 -8.80 0.02
C LEU A 224 -0.06 -9.65 -0.01
N LEU A 225 -0.73 -9.86 1.13
CA LEU A 225 -2.06 -10.51 1.17
C LEU A 225 -3.09 -9.68 0.40
N TRP A 226 -3.05 -8.36 0.58
CA TRP A 226 -3.91 -7.42 -0.15
C TRP A 226 -3.66 -7.49 -1.65
N GLU A 227 -2.39 -7.40 -2.07
CA GLU A 227 -2.03 -7.51 -3.49
C GLU A 227 -2.35 -8.89 -4.08
N LYS A 228 -2.22 -9.99 -3.32
CA LYS A 228 -2.59 -11.32 -3.79
C LYS A 228 -4.10 -11.47 -3.98
N GLY A 229 -4.89 -10.86 -3.09
CA GLY A 229 -6.34 -10.76 -3.25
C GLY A 229 -6.71 -10.03 -4.54
N LYS A 230 -6.09 -8.86 -4.80
CA LYS A 230 -6.28 -8.10 -6.04
C LYS A 230 -5.88 -8.90 -7.29
N TYR A 231 -4.74 -9.57 -7.26
CA TYR A 231 -4.28 -10.42 -8.35
C TYR A 231 -5.32 -11.47 -8.74
N TYR A 232 -5.88 -12.19 -7.77
CA TYR A 232 -6.94 -13.17 -8.07
C TYR A 232 -8.25 -12.50 -8.51
N ALA A 233 -8.59 -11.33 -7.98
CA ALA A 233 -9.77 -10.57 -8.40
C ALA A 233 -9.68 -10.20 -9.88
N ILE A 234 -8.55 -9.63 -10.31
CA ILE A 234 -8.28 -9.26 -11.70
C ILE A 234 -8.28 -10.50 -12.61
N LYS A 235 -7.70 -11.63 -12.16
CA LYS A 235 -7.73 -12.92 -12.87
C LYS A 235 -9.15 -13.50 -12.99
N GLY A 236 -10.12 -12.99 -12.23
CA GLY A 236 -11.50 -13.47 -12.19
C GLY A 236 -11.74 -14.65 -11.24
N ASP A 237 -10.76 -15.02 -10.40
CA ASP A 237 -10.92 -16.03 -9.36
C ASP A 237 -11.39 -15.37 -8.05
N PHE A 238 -12.64 -14.93 -8.03
CA PHE A 238 -13.21 -14.15 -6.92
C PHE A 238 -13.21 -14.90 -5.59
N ASN A 239 -13.33 -16.23 -5.62
CA ASN A 239 -13.27 -17.04 -4.41
C ASN A 239 -11.87 -17.05 -3.80
N LYS A 240 -10.81 -17.17 -4.62
CA LYS A 240 -9.44 -17.00 -4.11
C LYS A 240 -9.19 -15.57 -3.66
N ALA A 241 -9.65 -14.56 -4.41
CA ALA A 241 -9.51 -13.16 -4.01
C ALA A 241 -10.06 -12.92 -2.60
N ARG A 242 -11.31 -13.34 -2.37
CA ARG A 242 -11.97 -13.28 -1.07
C ARG A 242 -11.18 -13.98 0.03
N LYS A 243 -10.67 -15.19 -0.22
CA LYS A 243 -9.86 -15.95 0.76
C LYS A 243 -8.66 -15.14 1.26
N TYR A 244 -7.97 -14.39 0.39
CA TYR A 244 -6.82 -13.58 0.81
C TYR A 244 -7.25 -12.29 1.52
N TYR A 245 -8.32 -11.64 1.07
CA TYR A 245 -8.85 -10.49 1.78
C TYR A 245 -9.34 -10.84 3.20
N GLU A 246 -9.94 -12.02 3.39
CA GLU A 246 -10.36 -12.51 4.71
C GLU A 246 -9.17 -12.77 5.66
N LYS A 247 -7.95 -13.01 5.13
CA LYS A 247 -6.73 -13.19 5.94
C LYS A 247 -6.15 -11.89 6.52
N LEU A 248 -6.59 -10.71 6.04
CA LEU A 248 -6.05 -9.42 6.48
C LEU A 248 -6.39 -9.08 7.94
N GLY A 249 -7.44 -9.71 8.48
CA GLY A 249 -7.91 -9.51 9.85
C GLY A 249 -8.81 -8.29 10.02
N GLU A 250 -9.12 -7.98 11.29
CA GLU A 250 -10.24 -7.10 11.67
C GLU A 250 -10.02 -5.61 11.38
N TYR A 251 -8.77 -5.14 11.28
CA TYR A 251 -8.49 -3.70 11.21
C TYR A 251 -8.64 -3.05 9.83
N TYR A 252 -8.64 -3.85 8.76
CA TYR A 252 -8.82 -3.36 7.40
C TYR A 252 -9.34 -4.49 6.52
N VAL A 253 -10.62 -4.42 6.16
CA VAL A 253 -11.25 -5.41 5.30
C VAL A 253 -11.59 -4.73 3.97
N ASN A 254 -11.17 -5.36 2.87
CA ASN A 254 -11.43 -4.83 1.54
C ASN A 254 -12.95 -4.79 1.26
N PRO A 255 -13.54 -3.63 0.89
CA PRO A 255 -14.93 -3.53 0.42
C PRO A 255 -15.31 -4.55 -0.66
N ASP A 256 -14.34 -4.93 -1.50
CA ASP A 256 -14.51 -5.92 -2.56
C ASP A 256 -15.05 -7.27 -2.04
N ILE A 257 -14.81 -7.63 -0.78
CA ILE A 257 -15.39 -8.86 -0.20
C ILE A 257 -16.92 -8.82 -0.24
N ILE A 258 -17.53 -7.65 0.04
CA ILE A 258 -18.99 -7.50 -0.01
C ILE A 258 -19.48 -7.65 -1.44
N TYR A 259 -18.78 -7.07 -2.41
CA TYR A 259 -19.14 -7.19 -3.83
C TYR A 259 -19.00 -8.63 -4.33
N ILE A 260 -17.95 -9.34 -3.89
CA ILE A 260 -17.75 -10.76 -4.19
C ILE A 260 -18.87 -11.61 -3.57
N ASP A 261 -19.24 -11.36 -2.30
CA ASP A 261 -20.32 -12.08 -1.64
C ASP A 261 -21.66 -11.84 -2.35
N ILE A 262 -21.97 -10.60 -2.77
CA ILE A 262 -23.16 -10.28 -3.57
C ILE A 262 -23.12 -10.98 -4.94
N TYR A 263 -21.98 -10.94 -5.63
CA TYR A 263 -21.79 -11.59 -6.93
C TYR A 263 -22.01 -13.10 -6.85
N ASN A 264 -21.54 -13.73 -5.78
CA ASN A 264 -21.71 -15.16 -5.49
C ASN A 264 -23.08 -15.50 -4.89
N GLU A 265 -23.97 -14.52 -4.71
CA GLU A 265 -25.31 -14.68 -4.12
C GLU A 265 -25.28 -15.14 -2.64
N GLU A 266 -24.16 -14.92 -1.96
CA GLU A 266 -23.95 -15.20 -0.53
C GLU A 266 -24.43 -14.01 0.33
N PHE A 267 -25.68 -13.59 0.16
CA PHE A 267 -26.22 -12.37 0.76
C PHE A 267 -26.15 -12.35 2.29
N ASP A 268 -26.44 -13.47 2.95
CA ASP A 268 -26.36 -13.56 4.42
C ASP A 268 -24.93 -13.34 4.92
N LYS A 269 -23.94 -13.85 4.19
CA LYS A 269 -22.52 -13.65 4.51
C LYS A 269 -22.12 -12.18 4.37
N ALA A 270 -22.60 -11.49 3.34
CA ALA A 270 -22.37 -10.06 3.16
C ALA A 270 -23.03 -9.26 4.30
N LEU A 271 -24.26 -9.60 4.67
CA LEU A 271 -25.01 -8.93 5.73
C LEU A 271 -24.36 -9.13 7.10
N ASP A 272 -23.85 -10.32 7.40
CA ASP A 272 -23.15 -10.59 8.66
C ASP A 272 -21.87 -9.77 8.79
N LYS A 273 -21.11 -9.58 7.69
CA LYS A 273 -19.94 -8.68 7.69
C LYS A 273 -20.33 -7.22 7.91
N LEU A 274 -21.45 -6.76 7.37
CA LEU A 274 -21.89 -5.38 7.57
C LEU A 274 -22.30 -5.07 9.02
N LYS A 275 -22.64 -6.09 9.82
CA LYS A 275 -22.91 -5.97 11.26
C LYS A 275 -21.64 -5.78 12.10
N ASP A 276 -20.47 -6.12 11.57
CA ASP A 276 -19.20 -5.95 12.27
C ASP A 276 -18.82 -4.47 12.34
N ASP A 277 -18.71 -3.91 13.54
CA ASP A 277 -18.34 -2.51 13.77
C ASP A 277 -16.90 -2.18 13.34
N ASN A 278 -16.03 -3.20 13.23
CA ASN A 278 -14.67 -3.05 12.73
C ASN A 278 -14.62 -2.88 11.21
N PHE A 279 -15.64 -3.36 10.50
CA PHE A 279 -15.72 -3.25 9.05
C PHE A 279 -16.12 -1.82 8.64
N LYS A 280 -15.17 -0.89 8.45
CA LYS A 280 -15.49 0.54 8.17
C LYS A 280 -15.31 0.89 6.70
N PHE A 281 -16.28 1.63 6.17
CA PHE A 281 -16.17 2.29 4.87
C PHE A 281 -15.90 3.78 5.05
N TRP A 282 -15.21 4.38 4.09
CA TRP A 282 -14.94 5.82 4.08
C TRP A 282 -16.15 6.63 3.57
N SER A 283 -16.76 6.17 2.48
CA SER A 283 -17.77 6.91 1.70
C SER A 283 -19.09 6.14 1.54
N ILE A 284 -19.14 4.86 1.94
CA ILE A 284 -20.31 3.99 1.80
C ILE A 284 -21.15 3.93 3.08
N SER A 285 -22.48 4.02 2.92
CA SER A 285 -23.45 3.77 3.97
C SER A 285 -23.72 2.27 4.16
N LYS A 286 -23.25 1.71 5.29
CA LYS A 286 -23.59 0.34 5.74
C LYS A 286 -25.10 0.10 5.75
N ARG A 287 -25.88 1.08 6.20
CA ARG A 287 -27.35 0.98 6.28
C ARG A 287 -27.95 0.78 4.88
N ASN A 288 -27.51 1.57 3.91
CA ASN A 288 -28.04 1.50 2.55
C ASN A 288 -27.62 0.20 1.86
N LEU A 289 -26.36 -0.23 2.03
CA LEU A 289 -25.92 -1.55 1.56
C LEU A 289 -26.75 -2.67 2.18
N THR A 290 -27.00 -2.63 3.50
CA THR A 290 -27.82 -3.63 4.20
C THR A 290 -29.22 -3.72 3.60
N ILE A 291 -29.90 -2.57 3.42
CA ILE A 291 -31.24 -2.51 2.81
C ILE A 291 -31.21 -3.05 1.37
N GLY A 292 -30.21 -2.65 0.59
CA GLY A 292 -30.05 -3.10 -0.79
C GLY A 292 -29.86 -4.61 -0.87
N ILE A 293 -28.96 -5.17 -0.07
CA ILE A 293 -28.63 -6.61 -0.06
C ILE A 293 -29.82 -7.45 0.42
N GLU A 294 -30.53 -7.03 1.47
CA GLU A 294 -31.77 -7.72 1.89
C GLU A 294 -32.80 -7.73 0.76
N GLY A 295 -32.95 -6.61 0.06
CA GLY A 295 -33.83 -6.51 -1.10
C GLY A 295 -33.42 -7.38 -2.29
N LEU A 296 -32.17 -7.86 -2.37
CA LEU A 296 -31.73 -8.80 -3.40
C LEU A 296 -32.20 -10.23 -3.13
N LYS A 297 -32.50 -10.63 -1.89
CA LYS A 297 -32.91 -12.00 -1.56
C LYS A 297 -34.20 -12.43 -2.25
N GLY A 298 -35.12 -11.50 -2.45
CA GLY A 298 -36.39 -11.73 -3.15
C GLY A 298 -36.36 -11.45 -4.65
N LEU A 299 -35.20 -11.10 -5.22
CA LEU A 299 -35.07 -10.76 -6.62
C LEU A 299 -34.94 -12.01 -7.50
N ASP A 300 -35.67 -12.04 -8.62
CA ASP A 300 -35.49 -13.04 -9.67
C ASP A 300 -34.07 -12.98 -10.27
N LYS A 301 -33.33 -14.08 -10.13
CA LYS A 301 -31.94 -14.24 -10.57
C LYS A 301 -31.79 -14.47 -12.07
N ASP A 302 -32.88 -14.69 -12.78
CA ASP A 302 -32.88 -14.73 -14.25
C ASP A 302 -33.33 -13.39 -14.85
N SER A 303 -33.69 -12.41 -14.01
CA SER A 303 -34.09 -11.10 -14.48
C SER A 303 -32.95 -10.37 -15.20
N LYS A 304 -33.29 -9.65 -16.27
CA LYS A 304 -32.34 -8.84 -17.04
C LYS A 304 -31.53 -7.88 -16.15
N GLU A 305 -32.20 -7.23 -15.19
CA GLU A 305 -31.55 -6.27 -14.29
C GLU A 305 -30.55 -6.95 -13.35
N TRP A 306 -30.85 -8.15 -12.86
CA TRP A 306 -29.89 -8.92 -12.05
C TRP A 306 -28.66 -9.33 -12.86
N LEU A 307 -28.85 -9.83 -14.09
CA LEU A 307 -27.74 -10.22 -14.95
C LEU A 307 -26.84 -9.03 -15.32
N GLU A 308 -27.44 -7.88 -15.66
CA GLU A 308 -26.70 -6.63 -15.93
C GLU A 308 -25.94 -6.15 -14.68
N PHE A 309 -26.54 -6.27 -13.49
CA PHE A 309 -25.87 -5.94 -12.23
C PHE A 309 -24.73 -6.91 -11.89
N LYS A 310 -24.93 -8.21 -12.09
CA LYS A 310 -23.91 -9.24 -11.84
C LYS A 310 -22.72 -9.08 -12.79
N GLU A 311 -22.97 -8.74 -14.05
CA GLU A 311 -21.92 -8.37 -15.01
C GLU A 311 -21.17 -7.10 -14.56
N PHE A 312 -21.90 -6.08 -14.10
CA PHE A 312 -21.30 -4.87 -13.54
C PHE A 312 -20.39 -5.18 -12.35
N LEU A 313 -20.85 -5.97 -11.38
CA LEU A 313 -20.04 -6.36 -10.21
C LEU A 313 -18.78 -7.12 -10.61
N SER A 314 -18.88 -8.05 -11.57
CA SER A 314 -17.72 -8.79 -12.08
C SER A 314 -16.64 -7.84 -12.63
N LYS A 315 -17.05 -6.85 -13.42
CA LYS A 315 -16.14 -5.85 -13.98
C LYS A 315 -15.61 -4.90 -12.91
N GLU A 316 -16.44 -4.51 -11.95
CA GLU A 316 -16.02 -3.65 -10.83
C GLU A 316 -14.92 -4.33 -10.01
N ILE A 317 -15.12 -5.59 -9.61
CA ILE A 317 -14.14 -6.39 -8.86
C ILE A 317 -12.83 -6.56 -9.64
N LYS A 318 -12.92 -6.67 -10.98
CA LYS A 318 -11.75 -6.76 -11.87
C LYS A 318 -11.09 -5.41 -12.18
N ARG A 319 -11.64 -4.30 -11.71
CA ARG A 319 -11.22 -2.92 -12.07
C ARG A 319 -11.30 -2.67 -13.58
N GLU A 320 -12.41 -3.09 -14.18
CA GLU A 320 -12.75 -2.92 -15.61
C GLU A 320 -13.86 -1.88 -15.84
N ILE A 321 -14.28 -1.17 -14.78
CA ILE A 321 -15.33 -0.15 -14.83
C ILE A 321 -14.72 1.25 -14.71
N TYR A 322 -15.19 2.14 -15.57
CA TYR A 322 -15.00 3.58 -15.46
C TYR A 322 -16.36 4.28 -15.28
N GLU A 323 -16.35 5.56 -14.93
CA GLU A 323 -17.55 6.37 -14.68
C GLU A 323 -18.60 6.27 -15.80
N TYR A 324 -18.17 6.25 -17.07
CA TYR A 324 -19.06 6.09 -18.21
C TYR A 324 -19.81 4.74 -18.20
N ASN A 325 -19.11 3.64 -17.89
CA ASN A 325 -19.70 2.31 -17.79
C ASN A 325 -20.72 2.26 -16.66
N PHE A 326 -20.37 2.83 -15.50
CA PHE A 326 -21.26 2.96 -14.35
C PHE A 326 -22.54 3.74 -14.70
N ASN A 327 -22.39 4.91 -15.31
CA ASN A 327 -23.50 5.79 -15.68
C ASN A 327 -24.52 5.10 -16.60
N LYS A 328 -24.05 4.23 -17.49
CA LYS A 328 -24.93 3.42 -18.36
C LYS A 328 -25.77 2.44 -17.54
N VAL A 329 -25.14 1.64 -16.68
CA VAL A 329 -25.83 0.64 -15.84
C VAL A 329 -26.79 1.33 -14.87
N TYR A 330 -26.35 2.39 -14.18
CA TYR A 330 -27.14 3.11 -13.18
C TYR A 330 -28.43 3.74 -13.76
N LYS A 331 -28.41 4.20 -15.01
CA LYS A 331 -29.59 4.73 -15.72
C LYS A 331 -30.59 3.63 -16.08
N ASN A 332 -30.10 2.46 -16.49
CA ASN A 332 -30.91 1.34 -16.95
C ASN A 332 -31.62 0.62 -15.81
N ILE A 333 -30.91 0.38 -14.71
CA ILE A 333 -31.44 -0.31 -13.54
C ILE A 333 -32.57 0.51 -12.89
N LYS A 334 -33.74 -0.13 -12.73
CA LYS A 334 -34.95 0.41 -12.09
C LYS A 334 -35.24 -0.26 -10.75
N ASN A 335 -34.76 -1.48 -10.54
CA ASN A 335 -34.90 -2.20 -9.29
C ASN A 335 -34.31 -1.36 -8.13
N PRO A 336 -35.10 -1.02 -7.11
CA PRO A 336 -34.66 -0.11 -6.05
C PRO A 336 -33.50 -0.68 -5.22
N SER A 337 -33.47 -2.00 -5.00
CA SER A 337 -32.45 -2.69 -4.23
C SER A 337 -31.09 -2.63 -4.94
N ILE A 338 -31.04 -3.00 -6.23
CA ILE A 338 -29.83 -2.89 -7.05
C ILE A 338 -29.40 -1.43 -7.15
N LYS A 339 -30.34 -0.52 -7.41
CA LYS A 339 -30.03 0.90 -7.58
C LYS A 339 -29.43 1.52 -6.32
N LEU A 340 -29.88 1.08 -5.14
CA LEU A 340 -29.31 1.52 -3.87
C LEU A 340 -27.86 1.06 -3.72
N ILE A 341 -27.54 -0.19 -4.05
CA ILE A 341 -26.15 -0.70 -3.99
C ILE A 341 -25.27 0.03 -5.00
N LEU A 342 -25.74 0.21 -6.24
CA LEU A 342 -25.01 0.97 -7.26
C LEU A 342 -24.73 2.41 -6.83
N LYS A 343 -25.68 3.05 -6.13
CA LYS A 343 -25.46 4.39 -5.59
C LYS A 343 -24.28 4.41 -4.62
N GLU A 344 -24.20 3.44 -3.72
CA GLU A 344 -23.10 3.34 -2.77
C GLU A 344 -21.76 3.08 -3.47
N ILE A 345 -21.72 2.19 -4.47
CA ILE A 345 -20.52 1.96 -5.29
C ILE A 345 -20.10 3.22 -6.04
N GLY A 346 -21.07 3.97 -6.58
CA GLY A 346 -20.82 5.24 -7.27
C GLY A 346 -20.30 6.34 -6.33
N MET A 347 -20.75 6.38 -5.09
CA MET A 347 -20.22 7.30 -4.07
C MET A 347 -18.80 6.92 -3.64
N ASP A 348 -18.52 5.61 -3.48
CA ASP A 348 -17.20 5.10 -3.13
C ASP A 348 -16.13 5.47 -4.17
N ASN A 349 -16.49 5.35 -5.44
CA ASN A 349 -15.62 5.66 -6.57
C ASN A 349 -15.65 7.15 -6.98
N HIS A 350 -16.36 8.02 -6.26
CA HIS A 350 -16.55 9.44 -6.60
C HIS A 350 -17.17 9.70 -7.99
N TRP A 351 -17.93 8.74 -8.51
CA TRP A 351 -18.70 8.89 -9.75
C TRP A 351 -20.05 9.58 -9.53
N LEU A 352 -20.51 9.60 -8.28
CA LEU A 352 -21.70 10.33 -7.84
C LEU A 352 -21.32 11.31 -6.74
N ASN A 353 -21.84 12.53 -6.84
CA ASN A 353 -21.72 13.57 -5.82
C ASN A 353 -22.89 13.56 -4.84
#